data_AF-D5GP43-F1
#
_entry.id   AF-D5GP43-F1
#
_cell.length_a   1.000
_cell.length_b   1.000
_cell.length_c   1.000
_cell.angle_alpha   90.00
_cell.angle_beta   90.00
_cell.angle_gamma   90.00
#
_symmetry.space_group_name_H-M   'P 1'
#
loop_
_entity.id
_entity.type
_entity.pdbx_description
1 polymer ?
#
loop_
_entity_poly.entity_id
_entity_poly.type
_entity_poly.pdbx_seq_one_letter_code
_entity_poly.pdbx_strand_id
1 'polypeptide(L)'
;MLTYADSNIQINKPHLAYTILGGFTSIFMLVSLFIKEKLYIGEATVATICGIIFGPSAAGLFDPQTWGNVDQITLEASRIVLVVQCFAVGVELPKKYMERHWKSVVFLLIPVMTWGWLITSLIIWWMIPSLNWLDSLTVAACVTATDPVLASSVVGKGKFARRIPKHLRDILSAESGCNDGMAFPFIY
;
A
#
# COMPACT_ATOMS: atom_id res chain seq x y z
N MET A 1 -52.50 11.51 8.89
CA MET A 1 -51.77 12.72 8.50
C MET A 1 -50.42 12.68 9.20
N LEU A 2 -49.39 12.20 8.46
CA LEU A 2 -47.95 12.37 8.65
C LEU A 2 -47.36 12.20 10.07
N THR A 3 -46.86 11.00 10.45
CA THR A 3 -45.82 10.83 11.49
C THR A 3 -45.24 9.39 11.57
N TYR A 4 -44.89 8.76 10.44
CA TYR A 4 -44.19 7.46 10.44
C TYR A 4 -43.16 7.32 9.30
N ALA A 5 -42.48 8.40 8.91
CA ALA A 5 -41.53 8.37 7.78
C ALA A 5 -40.05 8.65 8.14
N ASP A 6 -39.71 9.04 9.38
CA ASP A 6 -38.36 9.54 9.71
C ASP A 6 -37.61 8.71 10.77
N SER A 7 -37.64 7.37 10.69
CA SER A 7 -36.86 6.51 11.61
C SER A 7 -35.89 5.55 10.94
N ASN A 8 -35.73 5.59 9.60
CA ASN A 8 -34.94 4.59 8.85
C ASN A 8 -33.62 5.10 8.25
N ILE A 9 -33.17 6.33 8.56
CA ILE A 9 -31.85 6.83 8.13
C ILE A 9 -31.04 7.22 9.37
N GLN A 10 -30.74 6.25 10.24
CA GLN A 10 -29.75 6.47 11.30
C GLN A 10 -28.37 6.43 10.66
N ILE A 11 -27.67 7.58 10.69
CA ILE A 11 -26.27 7.67 10.29
C ILE A 11 -25.46 6.82 11.27
N ASN A 12 -25.03 5.65 10.79
CA ASN A 12 -24.24 4.72 11.56
C ASN A 12 -22.75 4.93 11.28
N LYS A 13 -21.86 4.49 12.19
CA LYS A 13 -20.40 4.67 12.05
C LYS A 13 -19.85 4.21 10.68
N PRO A 14 -20.32 3.10 10.07
CA PRO A 14 -19.89 2.70 8.73
C PRO A 14 -20.30 3.69 7.63
N HIS A 15 -21.48 4.32 7.73
CA HIS A 15 -21.92 5.32 6.76
C HIS A 15 -21.04 6.57 6.81
N LEU A 16 -20.63 6.98 8.01
CA LEU A 16 -19.67 8.07 8.20
C LEU A 16 -18.31 7.69 7.61
N ALA A 17 -17.82 6.47 7.86
CA ALA A 17 -16.59 5.96 7.28
C ALA A 17 -16.60 5.98 5.74
N TYR A 18 -17.66 5.49 5.10
CA TYR A 18 -17.79 5.51 3.64
C TYR A 18 -17.85 6.92 3.08
N THR A 19 -18.53 7.85 3.77
CA THR A 19 -18.62 9.25 3.35
C THR A 19 -17.26 9.95 3.45
N ILE A 20 -16.51 9.71 4.54
CA ILE A 20 -15.17 10.28 4.71
C ILE A 20 -14.21 9.68 3.67
N LEU A 21 -14.19 8.36 3.49
CA LEU A 21 -13.34 7.70 2.51
C LEU A 21 -13.70 8.10 1.07
N GLY A 22 -14.98 8.15 0.72
CA GLY A 22 -15.46 8.59 -0.59
C GLY A 22 -15.20 10.07 -0.87
N GLY A 23 -15.41 10.92 0.14
CA GLY A 23 -15.13 12.35 0.06
C GLY A 23 -13.63 12.63 -0.06
N PHE A 24 -12.82 12.00 0.78
CA PHE A 24 -11.37 12.07 0.72
C PHE A 24 -10.85 11.60 -0.64
N THR A 25 -11.24 10.40 -1.12
CA THR A 25 -10.79 9.89 -2.41
C THR A 25 -11.19 10.78 -3.58
N SER A 26 -12.40 11.34 -3.57
CA SER A 26 -12.86 12.25 -4.63
C SER A 26 -12.08 13.57 -4.65
N ILE A 27 -11.92 14.22 -3.50
CA ILE A 27 -11.15 15.47 -3.38
C ILE A 27 -9.67 15.20 -3.68
N PHE A 28 -9.13 14.13 -3.14
CA PHE A 28 -7.75 13.72 -3.37
C PHE A 28 -7.50 13.45 -4.85
N MET A 29 -8.35 12.72 -5.57
CA MET A 29 -8.18 12.48 -7.00
C MET A 29 -8.24 13.78 -7.82
N LEU A 30 -9.08 14.75 -7.44
CA LEU A 30 -9.14 16.06 -8.11
C LEU A 30 -7.84 16.87 -7.94
N VAL A 31 -7.23 16.82 -6.75
CA VAL A 31 -6.04 17.62 -6.42
C VAL A 31 -4.73 16.82 -6.62
N SER A 32 -4.81 15.51 -6.80
CA SER A 32 -3.66 14.59 -6.92
C SER A 32 -2.74 14.99 -8.07
N LEU A 33 -3.29 15.38 -9.22
CA LEU A 33 -2.49 15.88 -10.34
C LEU A 33 -1.70 17.14 -9.97
N PHE A 34 -2.29 18.07 -9.23
CA PHE A 34 -1.60 19.27 -8.76
C PHE A 34 -0.50 18.91 -7.76
N ILE A 35 -0.79 18.08 -6.77
CA ILE A 35 0.18 17.64 -5.75
C ILE A 35 1.37 16.93 -6.42
N LYS A 36 1.07 16.03 -7.37
CA LYS A 36 2.06 15.21 -8.08
C LYS A 36 2.95 16.04 -9.00
N GLU A 37 2.40 17.05 -9.67
CA GLU A 37 3.16 17.88 -10.61
C GLU A 37 3.86 19.09 -9.98
N LYS A 38 3.34 19.64 -8.88
CA LYS A 38 3.91 20.84 -8.21
C LYS A 38 4.67 20.55 -6.93
N LEU A 39 4.15 19.66 -6.06
CA LEU A 39 4.74 19.40 -4.74
C LEU A 39 5.71 18.20 -4.73
N TYR A 40 5.67 17.33 -5.74
CA TYR A 40 6.51 16.12 -5.83
C TYR A 40 6.38 15.18 -4.60
N ILE A 41 5.24 15.23 -3.90
CA ILE A 41 4.94 14.35 -2.76
C ILE A 41 4.21 13.11 -3.27
N GLY A 42 4.60 11.93 -2.75
CA GLY A 42 3.95 10.66 -3.05
C GLY A 42 2.52 10.59 -2.48
N GLU A 43 1.64 9.89 -3.18
CA GLU A 43 0.21 9.78 -2.83
C GLU A 43 0.01 9.18 -1.43
N ALA A 44 0.84 8.21 -1.05
CA ALA A 44 0.82 7.57 0.26
C ALA A 44 1.14 8.54 1.42
N THR A 45 2.08 9.47 1.24
CA THR A 45 2.42 10.46 2.28
C THR A 45 1.23 11.37 2.56
N VAL A 46 0.55 11.84 1.51
CA VAL A 46 -0.65 12.68 1.66
C VAL A 46 -1.78 11.90 2.31
N ALA A 47 -2.03 10.66 1.87
CA ALA A 47 -3.03 9.78 2.47
C ALA A 47 -2.75 9.53 3.96
N THR A 48 -1.49 9.35 4.34
CA THR A 48 -1.06 9.17 5.74
C THR A 48 -1.36 10.43 6.57
N ILE A 49 -0.99 11.61 6.07
CA ILE A 49 -1.25 12.88 6.75
C ILE A 49 -2.76 13.09 6.93
N CYS A 50 -3.56 12.82 5.91
CA CYS A 50 -5.01 12.89 6.01
C CYS A 50 -5.56 11.89 7.03
N GLY A 51 -5.05 10.65 7.05
CA GLY A 51 -5.40 9.66 8.07
C GLY A 51 -5.10 10.14 9.49
N ILE A 52 -3.97 10.82 9.72
CA ILE A 52 -3.62 11.40 11.03
C ILE A 52 -4.59 12.53 11.40
N ILE A 53 -4.92 13.42 10.45
CA ILE A 53 -5.82 14.57 10.68
C ILE A 53 -7.24 14.11 11.00
N PHE A 54 -7.77 13.14 10.24
CA PHE A 54 -9.14 12.65 10.43
C PHE A 54 -9.24 11.55 11.49
N GLY A 55 -8.11 10.96 11.87
CA GLY A 55 -7.99 9.91 12.86
C GLY A 55 -8.18 10.38 14.31
N PRO A 56 -8.07 9.44 15.27
CA PRO A 56 -8.30 9.73 16.69
C PRO A 56 -7.31 10.73 17.29
N SER A 57 -6.12 10.89 16.69
CA SER A 57 -5.10 11.83 17.17
C SER A 57 -5.41 13.31 16.94
N ALA A 58 -6.38 13.64 16.07
CA ALA A 58 -6.75 15.01 15.75
C ALA A 58 -8.27 15.22 15.72
N ALA A 59 -8.93 15.06 14.56
CA ALA A 59 -10.35 15.37 14.43
C ALA A 59 -11.29 14.30 15.04
N GLY A 60 -10.79 13.08 15.28
CA GLY A 60 -11.57 12.00 15.91
C GLY A 60 -12.77 11.52 15.09
N LEU A 61 -12.81 11.86 13.78
CA LEU A 61 -13.94 11.54 12.90
C LEU A 61 -13.90 10.09 12.41
N PHE A 62 -12.70 9.52 12.32
CA PHE A 62 -12.46 8.15 11.89
C PHE A 62 -11.68 7.41 12.97
N ASP A 63 -12.38 6.64 13.81
CA ASP A 63 -11.77 5.87 14.90
C ASP A 63 -12.02 4.36 14.74
N PRO A 64 -11.10 3.65 14.06
CA PRO A 64 -11.16 2.21 13.90
C PRO A 64 -11.16 1.45 15.23
N GLN A 65 -10.62 2.02 16.31
CA GLN A 65 -10.53 1.33 17.61
C GLN A 65 -11.90 1.02 18.20
N THR A 66 -12.91 1.81 17.82
CA THR A 66 -14.29 1.63 18.30
C THR A 66 -15.13 0.66 17.48
N TRP A 67 -14.54 0.02 16.46
CA TRP A 67 -15.27 -0.84 15.51
C TRP A 67 -15.35 -2.31 15.96
N GLY A 68 -14.85 -2.62 17.16
CA GLY A 68 -14.82 -3.98 17.70
C GLY A 68 -13.49 -4.65 17.39
N ASN A 69 -13.48 -5.67 16.54
CA ASN A 69 -12.26 -6.41 16.20
C ASN A 69 -11.44 -5.67 15.13
N VAL A 70 -10.70 -4.65 15.57
CA VAL A 70 -9.87 -3.78 14.72
C VAL A 70 -8.87 -4.58 13.90
N ASP A 71 -8.22 -5.56 14.52
CA ASP A 71 -7.18 -6.37 13.87
C ASP A 71 -7.78 -7.16 12.72
N GLN A 72 -8.91 -7.82 12.95
CA GLN A 72 -9.61 -8.58 11.91
C GLN A 72 -10.09 -7.67 10.77
N ILE A 73 -10.70 -6.52 11.09
CA ILE A 73 -11.19 -5.58 10.08
C ILE A 73 -10.03 -5.05 9.24
N THR A 74 -8.93 -4.65 9.89
CA THR A 74 -7.72 -4.15 9.24
C THR A 74 -7.09 -5.23 8.35
N LEU A 75 -7.00 -6.47 8.83
CA LEU A 75 -6.45 -7.58 8.06
C LEU A 75 -7.28 -7.90 6.81
N GLU A 76 -8.61 -7.99 6.93
CA GLU A 76 -9.47 -8.26 5.79
C GLU A 76 -9.50 -7.09 4.80
N ALA A 77 -9.50 -5.85 5.28
CA ALA A 77 -9.40 -4.67 4.42
C ALA A 77 -8.07 -4.64 3.65
N SER A 78 -6.94 -4.84 4.34
CA SER A 78 -5.62 -4.93 3.70
C SER A 78 -5.55 -6.07 2.69
N ARG A 79 -6.15 -7.23 2.98
CA ARG A 79 -6.20 -8.37 2.04
C ARG A 79 -6.92 -8.00 0.75
N ILE A 80 -8.06 -7.33 0.84
CA ILE A 80 -8.81 -6.85 -0.34
C ILE A 80 -7.96 -5.84 -1.12
N VAL A 81 -7.34 -4.89 -0.45
CA VAL A 81 -6.49 -3.87 -1.08
C VAL A 81 -5.31 -4.52 -1.82
N LEU A 82 -4.60 -5.46 -1.18
CA LEU A 82 -3.49 -6.19 -1.79
C LEU A 82 -3.93 -6.96 -3.04
N VAL A 83 -5.07 -7.67 -2.98
CA VAL A 83 -5.60 -8.40 -4.15
C VAL A 83 -5.91 -7.45 -5.31
N VAL A 84 -6.56 -6.32 -5.03
CA VAL A 84 -6.91 -5.33 -6.05
C VAL A 84 -5.65 -4.68 -6.66
N GLN A 85 -4.65 -4.35 -5.84
CA GLN A 85 -3.39 -3.76 -6.31
C GLN A 85 -2.58 -4.73 -7.16
N CYS A 86 -2.38 -5.97 -6.68
CA CYS A 86 -1.71 -7.03 -7.44
C CYS A 86 -2.40 -7.26 -8.79
N PHE A 87 -3.73 -7.30 -8.81
CA PHE A 87 -4.51 -7.45 -10.04
C PHE A 87 -4.33 -6.25 -10.98
N ALA A 88 -4.39 -5.02 -10.46
CA ALA A 88 -4.20 -3.81 -11.26
C ALA A 88 -2.82 -3.80 -11.94
N VAL A 89 -1.75 -4.13 -11.20
CA VAL A 89 -0.40 -4.25 -11.75
C VAL A 89 -0.34 -5.32 -12.85
N GLY A 90 -0.96 -6.49 -12.62
CA GLY A 90 -1.04 -7.56 -13.61
C GLY A 90 -1.72 -7.13 -14.92
N VAL A 91 -2.75 -6.28 -14.84
CA VAL A 91 -3.48 -5.73 -16.01
C VAL A 91 -2.68 -4.63 -16.72
N GLU A 92 -1.90 -3.84 -16.00
CA GLU A 92 -1.08 -2.77 -16.58
C GLU A 92 0.15 -3.28 -17.36
N LEU A 93 0.64 -4.49 -17.04
CA LEU A 93 1.80 -5.07 -17.71
C LEU A 93 1.52 -5.43 -19.18
N PRO A 94 2.52 -5.33 -20.08
CA PRO A 94 2.38 -5.72 -21.47
C PRO A 94 1.98 -7.21 -21.63
N LYS A 95 1.26 -7.53 -22.72
CA LYS A 95 0.90 -8.92 -23.03
C LYS A 95 2.15 -9.82 -23.07
N LYS A 96 2.09 -10.98 -22.40
CA LYS A 96 3.18 -11.96 -22.31
C LYS A 96 4.49 -11.42 -21.69
N TYR A 97 4.42 -10.31 -20.94
CA TYR A 97 5.61 -9.75 -20.28
C TYR A 97 6.24 -10.75 -19.30
N MET A 98 5.41 -11.36 -18.45
CA MET A 98 5.85 -12.38 -17.50
C MET A 98 6.47 -13.60 -18.20
N GLU A 99 5.89 -14.09 -19.30
CA GLU A 99 6.48 -15.21 -20.07
C GLU A 99 7.84 -14.86 -20.68
N ARG A 100 8.05 -13.60 -21.09
CA ARG A 100 9.30 -13.17 -21.72
C ARG A 100 10.40 -12.84 -20.70
N HIS A 101 10.02 -12.31 -19.53
CA HIS A 101 10.95 -11.79 -18.52
C HIS A 101 10.93 -12.54 -17.18
N TRP A 102 10.31 -13.73 -17.12
CA TRP A 102 10.20 -14.53 -15.89
C TRP A 102 11.54 -14.76 -15.19
N LYS A 103 12.64 -14.98 -15.94
CA LYS A 103 13.97 -15.17 -15.33
C LYS A 103 14.39 -13.96 -14.53
N SER A 104 14.24 -12.76 -15.10
CA SER A 104 14.61 -11.52 -14.42
C SER A 104 13.76 -11.29 -13.17
N VAL A 105 12.45 -11.52 -13.26
CA VAL A 105 11.53 -11.41 -12.11
C VAL A 105 11.89 -12.43 -11.03
N VAL A 106 12.15 -13.69 -11.38
CA VAL A 106 12.56 -14.74 -10.43
C VAL A 106 13.89 -14.42 -9.75
N PHE A 107 14.89 -13.90 -10.48
CA PHE A 107 16.17 -13.48 -9.90
C PHE A 107 16.01 -12.28 -8.95
N LEU A 108 15.09 -11.36 -9.22
CA LEU A 108 14.82 -10.26 -8.29
C LEU A 108 14.08 -10.75 -7.03
N LEU A 109 13.06 -11.60 -7.21
CA LEU A 109 12.20 -12.05 -6.12
C LEU A 109 12.81 -13.13 -5.23
N ILE A 110 13.68 -13.99 -5.74
CA ILE A 110 14.25 -15.07 -4.92
C ILE A 110 15.58 -14.62 -4.31
N PRO A 111 16.71 -14.61 -5.04
CA PRO A 111 18.00 -14.36 -4.39
C PRO A 111 18.16 -12.91 -3.92
N VAL A 112 17.75 -11.92 -4.71
CA VAL A 112 17.96 -10.50 -4.35
C VAL A 112 17.10 -10.12 -3.13
N MET A 113 15.81 -10.44 -3.17
CA MET A 113 14.90 -10.21 -2.04
C MET A 113 15.34 -10.97 -0.78
N THR A 114 15.73 -12.25 -0.90
CA THR A 114 16.19 -13.04 0.27
C THR A 114 17.46 -12.45 0.88
N TRP A 115 18.42 -12.02 0.06
CA TRP A 115 19.61 -11.34 0.56
C TRP A 115 19.28 -10.00 1.21
N GLY A 116 18.38 -9.21 0.62
CA GLY A 116 17.88 -7.97 1.19
C GLY A 116 17.25 -8.19 2.57
N TRP A 117 16.43 -9.23 2.71
CA TRP A 117 15.81 -9.63 3.97
C TRP A 117 16.83 -10.01 5.04
N LEU A 118 17.81 -10.86 4.70
CA LEU A 118 18.86 -11.27 5.63
C LEU A 118 19.75 -10.10 6.07
N ILE A 119 20.15 -9.22 5.14
CA ILE A 119 20.96 -8.05 5.48
C ILE A 119 20.16 -7.07 6.34
N THR A 120 18.89 -6.85 6.01
CA THR A 120 18.03 -5.91 6.76
C THR A 120 17.75 -6.43 8.18
N SER A 121 17.48 -7.72 8.33
CA SER A 121 17.31 -8.35 9.66
C SER A 121 18.58 -8.25 10.51
N LEU A 122 19.75 -8.46 9.90
CA LEU A 122 21.06 -8.24 10.54
C LEU A 122 21.21 -6.81 11.08
N ILE A 123 20.85 -5.81 10.26
CA ILE A 123 20.93 -4.40 10.63
C ILE A 123 19.95 -4.11 11.77
N ILE A 124 18.71 -4.58 11.69
CA ILE A 124 17.68 -4.37 12.73
C ILE A 124 18.13 -5.00 14.05
N TRP A 125 18.59 -6.25 14.00
CA TRP A 125 19.09 -6.98 15.17
C TRP A 125 20.26 -6.24 15.83
N TRP A 126 21.16 -5.68 15.03
CA TRP A 126 22.30 -4.91 15.53
C TRP A 126 21.89 -3.54 16.09
N MET A 127 20.91 -2.87 15.48
CA MET A 127 20.45 -1.54 15.90
C MET A 127 19.53 -1.56 17.12
N ILE A 128 18.78 -2.65 17.32
CA ILE A 128 17.76 -2.76 18.38
C ILE A 128 18.12 -3.95 19.30
N PRO A 129 18.89 -3.72 20.38
CA PRO A 129 19.41 -4.79 21.24
C PRO A 129 18.33 -5.61 21.97
N SER A 130 17.10 -5.11 22.02
CA SER A 130 15.97 -5.77 22.68
C SER A 130 15.28 -6.82 21.82
N LEU A 131 15.56 -6.87 20.51
CA LEU A 131 14.93 -7.83 19.59
C LEU A 131 15.79 -9.07 19.43
N ASN A 132 15.18 -10.25 19.47
CA ASN A 132 15.86 -11.45 19.02
C ASN A 132 16.05 -11.41 17.50
N TRP A 133 16.94 -12.25 17.00
CA TRP A 133 17.15 -12.36 15.56
C TRP A 133 15.87 -12.74 14.81
N LEU A 134 15.05 -13.64 15.38
CA LEU A 134 13.76 -14.04 14.80
C LEU A 134 12.79 -12.85 14.70
N ASP A 135 12.68 -12.04 15.75
CA ASP A 135 11.84 -10.84 15.71
C ASP A 135 12.34 -9.85 14.65
N SER A 136 13.67 -9.75 14.50
CA SER A 136 14.32 -8.91 13.50
C SER A 136 14.08 -9.42 12.07
N LEU A 137 13.98 -10.74 11.86
CA LEU A 137 13.58 -11.35 10.59
C LEU A 137 12.13 -11.00 10.25
N THR A 138 11.22 -11.07 11.22
CA THR A 138 9.81 -10.71 11.00
C THR A 138 9.66 -9.24 10.62
N VAL A 139 10.36 -8.33 11.32
CA VAL A 139 10.35 -6.91 10.99
C VAL A 139 10.99 -6.68 9.61
N ALA A 140 12.11 -7.35 9.31
CA ALA A 140 12.75 -7.25 8.00
C ALA A 140 11.85 -7.73 6.86
N ALA A 141 11.01 -8.74 7.09
CA ALA A 141 10.07 -9.24 6.09
C ALA A 141 9.06 -8.15 5.69
N CYS A 142 8.56 -7.37 6.66
CA CYS A 142 7.67 -6.24 6.39
C CYS A 142 8.34 -5.08 5.63
N VAL A 143 9.66 -4.91 5.78
CA VAL A 143 10.43 -3.83 5.12
C VAL A 143 10.91 -4.22 3.72
N THR A 144 11.15 -5.52 3.49
CA THR A 144 11.70 -6.03 2.22
C THR A 144 10.65 -6.06 1.10
N ALA A 145 9.37 -6.10 1.44
CA ALA A 145 8.27 -5.99 0.48
C ALA A 145 8.31 -4.61 -0.22
N THR A 146 8.37 -4.61 -1.55
CA THR A 146 8.44 -3.42 -2.41
C THR A 146 7.06 -3.12 -2.97
N ASP A 147 6.53 -1.94 -2.63
CA ASP A 147 5.16 -1.56 -2.97
C ASP A 147 5.08 -0.99 -4.42
N PRO A 148 4.21 -1.54 -5.28
CA PRO A 148 4.04 -1.06 -6.66
C PRO A 148 3.42 0.34 -6.76
N VAL A 149 2.56 0.74 -5.82
CA VAL A 149 1.96 2.09 -5.70
C VAL A 149 3.04 3.12 -5.38
N LEU A 150 3.88 2.85 -4.37
CA LEU A 150 5.00 3.73 -4.03
C LEU A 150 6.03 3.79 -5.16
N ALA A 151 6.38 2.65 -5.75
CA ALA A 151 7.26 2.60 -6.91
C ALA A 151 6.68 3.41 -8.08
N SER A 152 5.40 3.22 -8.41
CA SER A 152 4.73 3.94 -9.51
C SER A 152 4.69 5.47 -9.31
N SER A 153 4.82 5.98 -8.08
CA SER A 153 4.94 7.42 -7.86
C SER A 153 6.25 7.98 -8.41
N VAL A 154 7.33 7.18 -8.41
CA VAL A 154 8.66 7.51 -8.94
C VAL A 154 8.82 7.09 -10.40
N VAL A 155 8.33 5.90 -10.77
CA VAL A 155 8.44 5.29 -12.11
C VAL A 155 7.20 5.46 -13.00
N GLY A 156 6.14 6.14 -12.58
CA GLY A 156 4.84 6.20 -13.29
C GLY A 156 4.75 7.12 -14.52
N LYS A 157 3.80 8.07 -14.53
CA LYS A 157 3.55 8.98 -15.69
C LYS A 157 3.99 10.43 -15.45
N GLY A 158 4.55 10.74 -14.29
CA GLY A 158 5.04 12.07 -13.94
C GLY A 158 6.31 12.48 -14.71
N LYS A 159 6.77 13.72 -14.49
CA LYS A 159 7.98 14.26 -15.14
C LYS A 159 9.24 13.42 -14.91
N PHE A 160 9.38 12.79 -13.75
CA PHE A 160 10.53 11.93 -13.42
C PHE A 160 10.51 10.60 -14.18
N ALA A 161 9.33 10.00 -14.33
CA ALA A 161 9.20 8.74 -15.01
C ALA A 161 9.46 8.81 -16.53
N ARG A 162 9.33 10.00 -17.14
CA ARG A 162 9.78 10.24 -18.52
C ARG A 162 11.29 10.05 -18.69
N ARG A 163 12.08 10.14 -17.60
CA ARG A 163 13.53 9.92 -17.61
C ARG A 163 13.90 8.44 -17.53
N ILE A 164 12.96 7.55 -17.17
CA ILE A 164 13.22 6.13 -16.97
C ILE A 164 12.73 5.33 -18.20
N PRO A 165 13.59 4.51 -18.83
CA PRO A 165 13.22 3.65 -19.94
C PRO A 165 11.98 2.80 -19.64
N LYS A 166 11.10 2.62 -20.62
CA LYS A 166 9.85 1.85 -20.44
C LYS A 166 10.11 0.43 -19.93
N HIS A 167 11.14 -0.24 -20.46
CA HIS A 167 11.51 -1.59 -20.03
C HIS A 167 11.86 -1.68 -18.53
N LEU A 168 12.56 -0.66 -17.99
CA LEU A 168 12.88 -0.61 -16.55
C LEU A 168 11.65 -0.32 -15.68
N ARG A 169 10.67 0.41 -16.21
CA ARG A 169 9.40 0.62 -15.50
C ARG A 169 8.58 -0.66 -15.44
N ASP A 170 8.45 -1.34 -16.57
CA ASP A 170 7.68 -2.58 -16.66
C ASP A 170 8.29 -3.69 -15.77
N ILE A 171 9.63 -3.78 -15.67
CA ILE A 171 10.28 -4.79 -14.81
C ILE A 171 10.13 -4.46 -13.33
N LEU A 172 10.25 -3.18 -12.94
CA LEU A 172 10.08 -2.75 -11.56
C LEU A 172 8.63 -2.92 -11.12
N SER A 173 7.66 -2.56 -11.96
CA SER A 173 6.24 -2.82 -11.68
C SER A 173 5.94 -4.30 -11.55
N ALA A 174 6.51 -5.14 -12.42
CA ALA A 174 6.35 -6.60 -12.33
C ALA A 174 6.98 -7.19 -11.06
N GLU A 175 8.17 -6.72 -10.69
CA GLU A 175 8.84 -7.12 -9.45
C GLU A 175 8.01 -6.74 -8.23
N SER A 176 7.61 -5.47 -8.09
CA SER A 176 6.88 -4.99 -6.91
C SER A 176 5.50 -5.65 -6.79
N GLY A 177 4.76 -5.83 -7.90
CA GLY A 177 3.48 -6.54 -7.87
C GLY A 177 3.58 -8.04 -7.58
N CYS A 178 4.69 -8.69 -7.92
CA CYS A 178 4.91 -10.09 -7.55
C CYS A 178 5.44 -10.24 -6.11
N ASN A 179 6.16 -9.23 -5.61
CA ASN A 179 6.72 -9.21 -4.26
C ASN A 179 5.61 -9.20 -3.19
N ASP A 180 4.53 -8.45 -3.41
CA ASP A 180 3.36 -8.42 -2.52
C ASP A 180 2.80 -9.82 -2.20
N GLY A 181 2.79 -10.72 -3.19
CA GLY A 181 2.37 -12.12 -3.00
C GLY A 181 3.46 -13.01 -2.40
N MET A 182 4.74 -12.67 -2.61
CA MET A 182 5.89 -13.46 -2.20
C MET A 182 6.39 -13.13 -0.78
N ALA A 183 5.88 -12.06 -0.15
CA ALA A 183 6.23 -11.70 1.22
C ALA A 183 5.77 -12.73 2.27
N PHE A 184 4.74 -13.54 1.97
CA PHE A 184 4.17 -14.53 2.92
C PHE A 184 5.20 -15.54 3.46
N PRO A 185 5.99 -16.24 2.63
CA PRO A 185 7.07 -17.14 3.08
C PRO A 185 8.13 -16.53 4.00
N PHE A 186 8.28 -15.20 4.05
CA PHE A 186 9.28 -14.55 4.89
C PHE A 186 8.76 -14.20 6.29
N ILE A 187 7.43 -14.21 6.47
CA ILE A 187 6.75 -13.88 7.72
C ILE A 187 6.42 -15.15 8.54
N TYR A 188 6.19 -16.29 7.87
CA TYR A 188 5.80 -17.58 8.47
C TYR A 188 6.95 -18.60 8.45
#